data_AF-A0A7V9QB39-F1
#
_entry.id   AF-A0A7V9QB39-F1
#
_cell.length_a   1.000
_cell.length_b   1.000
_cell.length_c   1.000
_cell.angle_alpha   90.00
_cell.angle_beta   90.00
_cell.angle_gamma   90.00
#
_symmetry.space_group_name_H-M   'P 1'
#
loop_
_entity.id
_entity.type
_entity.pdbx_description
1 polymer ?
#
loop_
_entity_poly.entity_id
_entity_poly.type
_entity_poly.pdbx_seq_one_letter_code
_entity_poly.pdbx_strand_id
1 'polypeptide(L)'
;MEVNEHLISALATGQEEQIARLTYRETFLRLSALDVYPAEFAERIAKSAGLRDILVHDYNDVDRRIVHGSIRSCLEDYDRYVEAVDAFLERV
;
A
#
# COMPACT_ATOMS: atom_id res chain seq x y z
N MET A 1 5.47 -0.36 -3.61
CA MET A 1 6.09 0.91 -3.15
C MET A 1 7.13 0.49 -2.15
N GLU A 2 8.38 0.88 -2.37
CA GLU A 2 9.60 0.23 -1.86
C GLU A 2 9.55 -0.23 -0.40
N VAL A 3 8.90 0.53 0.50
CA VAL A 3 8.73 0.16 1.91
C VAL A 3 8.02 -1.19 2.08
N ASN A 4 6.91 -1.43 1.36
CA ASN A 4 6.18 -2.70 1.45
C ASN A 4 7.06 -3.86 0.95
N GLU A 5 7.75 -3.66 -0.17
CA GLU A 5 8.62 -4.67 -0.77
C GLU A 5 9.79 -5.01 0.17
N HIS A 6 10.36 -3.99 0.80
CA HIS A 6 11.41 -4.14 1.79
C HIS A 6 10.93 -4.88 3.04
N LEU A 7 9.79 -4.51 3.62
CA LEU A 7 9.17 -5.20 4.75
C LEU A 7 8.87 -6.67 4.42
N ILE A 8 8.27 -6.93 3.26
CA ILE A 8 7.97 -8.29 2.81
C ILE A 8 9.26 -9.10 2.65
N SER A 9 10.31 -8.52 2.05
CA SER A 9 11.60 -9.19 1.90
C SER A 9 12.30 -9.46 3.23
N ALA A 10 12.20 -8.54 4.19
CA ALA A 10 12.82 -8.70 5.50
C ALA A 10 12.12 -9.77 6.35
N LEU A 11 10.79 -9.88 6.23
CA LEU A 11 9.97 -10.82 7.00
C LEU A 11 9.85 -12.21 6.34
N ALA A 12 10.00 -12.29 5.02
CA ALA A 12 9.97 -13.55 4.28
C ALA A 12 11.35 -14.23 4.31
N THR A 13 11.76 -14.77 5.46
CA THR A 13 12.92 -15.68 5.53
C THR A 13 12.67 -16.93 4.67
N GLY A 14 13.18 -16.94 3.44
CA GLY A 14 13.21 -18.12 2.55
C GLY A 14 12.18 -18.17 1.40
N GLN A 15 11.48 -17.08 1.07
CA GLN A 15 10.59 -17.02 -0.11
C GLN A 15 10.94 -15.85 -1.05
N GLU A 16 12.20 -15.80 -1.49
CA GLU A 16 12.74 -14.73 -2.35
C GLU A 16 12.15 -14.77 -3.78
N GLU A 17 11.75 -15.94 -4.28
CA GLU A 17 11.27 -16.09 -5.67
C GLU A 17 9.85 -15.53 -5.94
N GLN A 18 9.06 -15.24 -4.91
CA GLN A 18 7.68 -14.77 -5.07
C GLN A 18 7.57 -13.23 -5.09
N ILE A 19 8.59 -12.51 -4.61
CA ILE A 19 8.57 -11.05 -4.42
C ILE A 19 8.58 -10.33 -5.78
N ALA A 20 9.27 -10.88 -6.79
CA ALA A 20 9.45 -10.26 -8.10
C ALA A 20 8.18 -10.15 -8.98
N ARG A 21 7.02 -10.62 -8.50
CA ARG A 21 5.76 -10.61 -9.27
C ARG A 21 4.61 -9.82 -8.63
N LEU A 22 4.80 -9.23 -7.45
CA LEU A 22 3.72 -8.53 -6.78
C LEU A 22 3.54 -7.12 -7.36
N THR A 23 2.33 -6.81 -7.80
CA THR A 23 1.87 -5.45 -8.08
C THR A 23 1.84 -4.63 -6.79
N TYR A 24 1.90 -3.30 -6.91
CA TYR A 24 1.81 -2.42 -5.74
C TYR A 24 0.55 -2.67 -4.90
N ARG A 25 -0.59 -2.94 -5.55
CA ARG A 25 -1.83 -3.33 -4.86
C ARG A 25 -1.61 -4.59 -4.02
N GLU A 26 -1.03 -5.63 -4.59
CA GLU A 26 -0.79 -6.92 -3.92
C GLU A 26 0.19 -6.77 -2.75
N THR A 27 1.16 -5.86 -2.82
CA THR A 27 2.08 -5.62 -1.68
C THR A 27 1.34 -5.16 -0.42
N PHE A 28 0.31 -4.31 -0.54
CA PHE A 28 -0.49 -3.87 0.61
C PHE A 28 -1.30 -5.02 1.22
N LEU A 29 -1.85 -5.89 0.38
CA LEU A 29 -2.59 -7.08 0.83
C LEU A 29 -1.64 -8.07 1.52
N ARG A 30 -0.42 -8.23 1.00
CA ARG A 30 0.58 -9.13 1.56
C ARG A 30 1.03 -8.72 2.95
N LEU A 31 1.20 -7.41 3.22
CA LEU A 31 1.52 -6.93 4.57
C LEU A 31 0.43 -7.25 5.60
N SER A 32 -0.84 -7.29 5.19
CA SER A 32 -1.90 -7.73 6.11
C SER A 32 -1.81 -9.22 6.45
N ALA A 33 -1.39 -10.06 5.50
CA ALA A 33 -1.10 -11.46 5.77
C ALA A 33 0.13 -11.68 6.67
N LEU A 34 0.91 -10.63 6.92
CA LEU A 34 2.03 -10.59 7.87
C LEU A 34 1.65 -9.88 9.18
N ASP A 35 0.34 -9.68 9.44
CA ASP A 35 -0.20 -9.05 10.64
C ASP A 35 0.25 -7.60 10.89
N VAL A 36 0.73 -6.88 9.85
CA VAL A 36 1.07 -5.46 9.96
C VAL A 36 -0.19 -4.61 10.22
N TYR A 37 -1.32 -4.97 9.61
CA TYR A 37 -2.61 -4.32 9.82
C TYR A 37 -3.79 -5.20 9.34
N PRO A 38 -5.04 -4.89 9.74
CA PRO A 38 -6.23 -5.66 9.35
C PRO A 38 -6.48 -5.69 7.83
N ALA A 39 -7.05 -6.79 7.33
CA ALA A 39 -7.34 -7.00 5.91
C ALA A 39 -8.30 -5.95 5.32
N GLU A 40 -9.26 -5.49 6.13
CA GLU A 40 -10.18 -4.40 5.75
C GLU A 40 -9.44 -3.09 5.42
N PHE A 41 -8.37 -2.80 6.17
CA PHE A 41 -7.54 -1.63 5.92
C PHE A 41 -6.66 -1.85 4.71
N ALA A 42 -6.11 -3.05 4.54
CA ALA A 42 -5.32 -3.45 3.38
C ALA A 42 -6.07 -3.20 2.06
N GLU A 43 -7.33 -3.64 1.97
CA GLU A 43 -8.17 -3.43 0.79
C GLU A 43 -8.46 -1.94 0.52
N ARG A 44 -8.51 -1.12 1.57
CA ARG A 44 -8.74 0.31 1.46
C ARG A 44 -7.50 1.02 0.94
N ILE A 45 -6.36 0.86 1.62
CA ILE A 45 -5.11 1.50 1.21
C ILE A 45 -4.60 0.97 -0.13
N ALA A 46 -4.86 -0.28 -0.49
CA ALA A 46 -4.45 -0.82 -1.79
C ALA A 46 -5.09 -0.10 -2.99
N LYS A 47 -6.18 0.67 -2.78
CA LYS A 47 -6.78 1.55 -3.82
C LYS A 47 -5.88 2.75 -4.15
N SER A 48 -5.00 3.16 -3.23
CA SER A 48 -4.03 4.24 -3.48
C SER A 48 -3.04 3.89 -4.61
N ALA A 49 -2.73 2.60 -4.77
CA ALA A 49 -1.89 2.12 -5.87
C ALA A 49 -2.52 2.47 -7.24
N GLY A 50 -3.83 2.29 -7.39
CA GLY A 50 -4.54 2.68 -8.62
C GLY A 50 -4.63 4.19 -8.80
N LEU A 51 -4.77 4.96 -7.71
CA LEU A 51 -4.73 6.43 -7.78
C LEU A 51 -3.38 6.93 -8.30
N ARG A 52 -2.27 6.32 -7.90
CA ARG A 52 -0.94 6.64 -8.44
C ARG A 52 -0.89 6.43 -9.95
N ASP A 53 -1.42 5.32 -10.45
CA ASP A 53 -1.41 5.03 -11.89
C ASP A 53 -2.20 6.08 -12.67
N ILE A 54 -3.36 6.49 -12.16
CA ILE A 54 -4.19 7.57 -12.74
C ILE A 54 -3.45 8.91 -12.73
N LEU A 55 -2.78 9.25 -11.63
CA LEU A 55 -2.02 10.51 -11.51
C LEU A 55 -0.82 10.59 -12.46
N VAL A 56 -0.23 9.45 -12.82
CA VAL A 56 0.94 9.39 -13.72
C VAL A 56 0.53 9.34 -15.19
N HIS A 57 -0.48 8.53 -15.54
CA HIS A 57 -0.80 8.24 -16.94
C HIS A 57 -2.01 9.01 -17.46
N ASP A 58 -3.05 9.20 -16.63
CA ASP A 58 -4.38 9.64 -17.08
C ASP A 58 -4.80 11.00 -16.49
N TYR A 59 -3.86 11.74 -15.88
CA TYR A 59 -4.16 12.96 -15.13
C TYR A 59 -4.90 14.03 -15.94
N ASN A 60 -4.62 14.12 -17.24
CA ASN A 60 -5.26 15.13 -18.11
C ASN A 60 -6.69 14.75 -18.52
N ASP A 61 -7.02 13.46 -18.53
CA ASP A 61 -8.29 12.94 -19.05
C ASP A 61 -9.29 12.57 -17.95
N VAL A 62 -8.86 12.55 -16.69
CA VAL A 62 -9.70 12.19 -15.53
C VAL A 62 -10.41 13.40 -14.89
N ASP A 63 -11.60 13.17 -14.32
CA ASP A 63 -12.34 14.22 -13.59
C ASP A 63 -11.56 14.65 -12.33
N ARG A 64 -11.01 15.88 -12.38
CA ARG A 64 -10.21 16.48 -11.31
C ARG A 64 -10.92 16.53 -9.96
N ARG A 65 -12.27 16.59 -9.93
CA ARG A 65 -13.04 16.61 -8.68
C ARG A 65 -12.99 15.26 -7.98
N ILE A 66 -13.07 14.17 -8.76
CA ILE A 66 -12.96 12.80 -8.24
C ILE A 66 -11.54 12.58 -7.74
N VAL A 67 -10.52 12.98 -8.50
CA VAL A 67 -9.11 12.88 -8.08
C VAL A 67 -8.86 13.65 -6.79
N HIS A 68 -9.33 14.89 -6.70
CA HIS A 68 -9.15 15.71 -5.50
C HIS A 68 -9.80 15.08 -4.26
N GLY A 69 -11.00 14.51 -4.39
CA GLY A 69 -11.65 13.78 -3.30
C GLY A 69 -10.85 12.55 -2.87
N SER A 70 -10.38 11.77 -3.84
CA SER A 70 -9.58 10.56 -3.60
C SER A 70 -8.23 10.85 -2.95
N ILE A 71 -7.59 11.99 -3.27
CA ILE A 71 -6.32 12.39 -2.65
C ILE A 71 -6.50 12.57 -1.14
N ARG A 72 -7.58 13.21 -0.69
CA ARG A 72 -7.80 13.44 0.75
C ARG A 72 -7.92 12.14 1.52
N SER A 73 -8.78 11.24 1.06
CA SER A 73 -8.95 9.92 1.69
C SER A 73 -7.67 9.08 1.62
N CYS A 74 -6.90 9.22 0.53
CA CYS A 74 -5.60 8.57 0.40
C CYS A 74 -4.61 9.05 1.48
N LEU A 75 -4.55 10.37 1.74
CA LEU A 75 -3.66 10.92 2.78
C LEU A 75 -4.03 10.39 4.17
N GLU A 76 -5.33 10.36 4.51
CA GLU A 76 -5.81 9.79 5.78
C GLU A 76 -5.45 8.30 5.91
N ASP A 77 -5.48 7.55 4.80
CA ASP A 77 -5.05 6.16 4.79
C ASP A 77 -3.53 6.02 4.96
N TYR A 78 -2.73 6.92 4.40
CA TYR A 78 -1.28 6.90 4.58
C TYR A 78 -0.86 7.23 6.01
N ASP A 79 -1.54 8.15 6.70
CA ASP A 79 -1.29 8.44 8.12
C ASP A 79 -1.47 7.16 8.96
N ARG A 80 -2.59 6.46 8.77
CA ARG A 80 -2.87 5.19 9.44
C ARG A 80 -1.90 4.08 9.08
N TYR A 81 -1.40 4.07 7.86
CA TYR A 81 -0.40 3.09 7.42
C TYR A 81 0.93 3.32 8.10
N VAL A 82 1.39 4.57 8.21
CA VAL A 82 2.63 4.89 8.93
C VAL A 82 2.51 4.47 10.38
N GLU A 83 1.41 4.80 11.07
CA GLU A 83 1.16 4.35 12.44
C GLU A 83 1.17 2.82 12.58
N ALA A 84 0.55 2.10 11.63
CA ALA A 84 0.50 0.64 11.67
C ALA A 84 1.88 0.00 11.43
N VAL A 85 2.67 0.53 10.49
CA VAL A 85 4.03 0.06 10.22
C VAL A 85 4.94 0.35 11.40
N ASP A 86 4.85 1.53 12.00
CA ASP A 86 5.64 1.91 13.18
C ASP A 86 5.33 0.99 14.38
N ALA A 87 4.05 0.82 14.69
CA ALA A 87 3.59 -0.10 15.73
C ALA A 87 3.96 -1.56 15.45
N PHE A 88 4.03 -1.96 14.18
CA PHE A 88 4.54 -3.28 13.81
C PHE A 88 6.04 -3.39 14.08
N LEU A 89 6.84 -2.41 13.64
CA LEU A 89 8.29 -2.38 13.84
C LEU A 89 8.71 -2.38 15.31
N GLU A 90 7.94 -1.74 16.20
CA GLU A 90 8.18 -1.79 17.64
C GLU A 90 7.93 -3.17 18.27
N ARG A 91 7.19 -4.05 17.59
CA ARG A 91 6.80 -5.39 18.09
C ARG A 91 7.72 -6.51 17.60
N VAL A 92 8.53 -6.28 16.57
CA VAL A 92 9.46 -7.26 15.98
C VAL A 92 10.85 -7.13 16.60
#